data_AF-A0A5D0XAV0-F1
#
_entry.id   AF-A0A5D0XAV0-F1
#
_cell.length_a   1.000
_cell.length_b   1.000
_cell.length_c   1.000
_cell.angle_alpha   90.00
_cell.angle_beta   90.00
_cell.angle_gamma   90.00
#
_symmetry.space_group_name_H-M   'P 1'
#
loop_
_entity.id
_entity.type
_entity.pdbx_description
1 polymer ?
#
loop_
_entity_poly.entity_id
_entity_poly.type
_entity_poly.pdbx_seq_one_letter_code
_entity_poly.pdbx_strand_id
1 'polypeptide(L)'
;MKRTVMFCLTVALAAALSACAHDPVSTPARADIEALVEPKPTPGPEILTDPNASARHNAAIEGWGDRIHAAGARLCRFFDAQGADLNCPA
;
A
#
# COMPACT_ATOMS: atom_id res chain seq x y z
N MET A 1 -2.81 20.29 -52.08
CA MET A 1 -2.38 18.92 -51.70
C MET A 1 -1.11 18.88 -50.84
N LYS A 2 0.03 19.46 -51.23
CA LYS A 2 1.30 19.36 -50.46
C LYS A 2 1.24 19.95 -49.04
N ARG A 3 0.49 21.04 -48.84
CA ARG A 3 0.35 21.73 -47.54
C ARG A 3 -0.50 20.96 -46.52
N THR A 4 -1.50 20.21 -47.01
CA THR A 4 -2.45 19.44 -46.18
C THR A 4 -1.78 18.17 -45.61
N VAL A 5 -0.93 17.52 -46.41
CA VAL A 5 -0.18 16.32 -45.99
C VAL A 5 0.84 16.66 -44.88
N MET A 6 1.52 17.81 -45.00
CA MET A 6 2.47 18.27 -43.98
C MET A 6 1.79 18.59 -42.64
N PHE A 7 0.56 19.10 -42.67
CA PHE A 7 -0.22 19.41 -41.47
C PHE A 7 -0.70 18.13 -40.75
N CYS A 8 -1.12 17.10 -41.49
CA CYS A 8 -1.47 15.82 -40.87
C CYS A 8 -0.25 15.11 -40.25
N LEU A 9 0.92 15.20 -40.89
CA LEU A 9 2.14 14.57 -40.40
C LEU A 9 2.65 15.20 -39.09
N THR A 10 2.49 16.52 -38.95
CA THR A 10 2.90 17.26 -37.73
C THR A 10 1.95 17.00 -36.56
N VAL A 11 0.64 16.89 -36.80
CA VAL A 11 -0.35 16.54 -35.77
C VAL A 11 -0.18 15.09 -35.29
N ALA A 12 0.06 14.14 -36.20
CA ALA A 12 0.27 12.74 -35.85
C ALA A 12 1.55 12.54 -35.03
N LEU A 13 2.63 13.27 -35.35
CA LEU A 13 3.89 13.21 -34.60
C LEU A 13 3.76 13.82 -33.20
N ALA A 14 3.00 14.92 -33.07
CA ALA A 14 2.73 15.55 -31.77
C ALA A 14 1.84 14.67 -30.86
N ALA A 15 0.87 13.94 -31.43
CA ALA A 15 0.03 13.00 -30.69
C ALA A 15 0.81 11.78 -30.19
N ALA A 16 1.81 11.29 -30.95
CA ALA A 16 2.67 10.19 -30.54
C ALA A 16 3.62 10.56 -29.37
N LEU A 17 4.02 11.83 -29.26
CA LEU A 17 4.90 12.33 -28.19
C LEU A 17 4.14 12.57 -26.86
N SER A 18 2.82 12.74 -26.91
CA SER A 18 1.96 12.90 -25.72
C SER A 18 1.62 11.59 -25.01
N ALA A 19 1.89 10.43 -25.63
CA ALA A 19 1.49 9.12 -25.09
C ALA A 19 2.49 8.54 -24.06
N CYS A 20 3.58 9.25 -23.77
CA CYS A 20 4.61 8.80 -22.81
C CYS A 20 4.53 9.52 -21.45
N ALA A 21 3.38 10.06 -21.07
CA ALA A 21 3.13 10.34 -19.66
C ALA A 21 2.87 8.99 -18.97
N HIS A 22 3.92 8.36 -18.42
CA HIS A 22 3.69 7.35 -17.40
C HIS A 22 3.02 8.05 -16.22
N ASP A 23 1.87 7.55 -15.79
CA ASP A 23 1.30 7.98 -14.53
C ASP A 23 2.39 7.81 -13.45
N PRO A 24 2.64 8.83 -12.61
CA PRO A 24 3.57 8.68 -11.52
C PRO A 24 3.11 7.48 -10.70
N VAL A 25 3.99 6.47 -10.57
CA VAL A 25 3.75 5.32 -9.68
C VAL A 25 3.52 5.90 -8.29
N SER A 26 2.27 5.96 -7.86
CA SER A 26 1.96 6.31 -6.49
C SER A 26 2.57 5.23 -5.61
N THR A 27 3.25 5.60 -4.54
CA THR A 27 3.74 4.65 -3.53
C THR A 27 2.77 4.61 -2.36
N PRO A 28 2.63 3.47 -1.66
CA PRO A 28 1.79 3.43 -0.48
C PRO A 28 2.37 4.32 0.62
N ALA A 29 1.56 4.65 1.62
CA ALA A 29 2.05 5.36 2.79
C ALA A 29 3.12 4.52 3.50
N ARG A 30 4.30 5.12 3.73
CA ARG A 30 5.41 4.45 4.42
C ARG A 30 5.00 3.88 5.78
N ALA A 31 4.13 4.60 6.51
CA ALA A 31 3.63 4.17 7.81
C ALA A 31 2.87 2.83 7.76
N ASP A 32 2.19 2.52 6.65
CA ASP A 32 1.48 1.25 6.51
C ASP A 32 2.47 0.08 6.27
N ILE A 33 3.55 0.34 5.54
CA ILE A 33 4.64 -0.62 5.37
C ILE A 33 5.37 -0.86 6.69
N GLU A 34 5.69 0.22 7.42
CA GLU A 34 6.33 0.16 8.75
C GLU A 34 5.46 -0.63 9.75
N ALA A 35 4.14 -0.45 9.72
CA ALA A 35 3.21 -1.21 10.55
C ALA A 35 3.22 -2.72 10.20
N LEU A 36 3.19 -3.10 8.92
CA LEU A 36 3.21 -4.51 8.52
C LEU A 36 4.51 -5.25 8.90
N VAL A 37 5.62 -4.53 9.01
CA VAL A 37 6.91 -5.10 9.43
C VAL A 37 7.19 -4.92 10.92
N GLU A 38 6.25 -4.34 11.68
CA GLU A 38 6.35 -4.22 13.13
C GLU A 38 6.47 -5.64 13.73
N PRO A 39 7.53 -5.96 14.48
CA PRO A 39 7.70 -7.28 15.07
C PRO A 39 6.53 -7.64 15.97
N LYS A 40 6.04 -8.88 15.84
CA LYS A 40 5.03 -9.40 16.76
C LYS A 40 5.58 -9.40 18.20
N PRO A 41 4.81 -8.91 19.20
CA PRO A 41 5.21 -9.00 20.61
C PRO A 41 5.54 -10.44 20.99
N THR A 42 6.69 -10.63 21.62
CA THR A 42 7.15 -11.94 22.14
C THR A 42 6.95 -11.95 23.66
N PRO A 43 6.45 -13.05 24.24
CA PRO A 43 6.30 -13.15 25.69
C PRO A 43 7.67 -13.15 26.38
N GLY A 44 7.82 -12.39 27.46
CA GLY A 44 9.00 -12.43 28.33
C GLY A 44 8.88 -13.50 29.43
N PRO A 45 10.00 -13.81 30.12
CA PRO A 45 10.02 -14.82 31.20
C PRO A 45 9.11 -14.49 32.38
N GLU A 46 8.76 -13.22 32.57
CA GLU A 46 7.84 -12.74 33.62
C GLU A 46 6.45 -13.39 33.56
N ILE A 47 6.05 -13.96 32.41
CA ILE A 47 4.80 -14.74 32.30
C ILE A 47 4.77 -15.93 33.29
N LEU A 48 5.94 -16.46 33.66
CA LEU A 48 6.02 -17.59 34.59
C LEU A 48 5.83 -17.19 36.05
N THR A 49 5.99 -15.91 36.38
CA THR A 49 6.09 -15.46 37.78
C THR A 49 5.13 -14.34 38.15
N ASP A 50 4.70 -13.51 37.20
CA ASP A 50 3.73 -12.43 37.43
C ASP A 50 2.34 -12.86 36.93
N PRO A 51 1.33 -12.95 37.83
CA PRO A 51 -0.03 -13.36 37.45
C PRO A 51 -0.69 -12.45 36.41
N ASN A 52 -0.22 -11.20 36.25
CA ASN A 52 -0.76 -10.24 35.30
C ASN A 52 0.04 -10.15 33.98
N ALA A 53 1.20 -10.79 33.88
CA ALA A 53 2.06 -10.69 32.70
C ALA A 53 1.39 -11.27 31.44
N SER A 54 0.66 -12.38 31.58
CA SER A 54 -0.09 -12.97 30.47
C SER A 54 -1.17 -12.02 29.93
N ALA A 55 -1.91 -11.34 30.82
CA ALA A 55 -2.96 -10.40 30.42
C ALA A 55 -2.37 -9.19 29.67
N ARG A 56 -1.25 -8.64 30.15
CA ARG A 56 -0.55 -7.54 29.45
C ARG A 56 0.00 -7.96 28.10
N HIS A 57 0.56 -9.17 28.01
CA HIS A 57 1.06 -9.71 26.75
C HIS A 57 -0.06 -9.90 25.72
N ASN A 58 -1.20 -10.46 26.14
CA ASN A 58 -2.37 -10.62 25.26
C ASN A 58 -2.86 -9.26 24.76
N ALA A 59 -3.00 -8.28 25.65
CA ALA A 59 -3.38 -6.91 25.25
C ALA A 59 -2.40 -6.30 24.23
N ALA A 60 -1.10 -6.56 24.39
CA ALA A 60 -0.09 -6.11 23.43
C ALA A 60 -0.22 -6.81 22.07
N ILE A 61 -0.52 -8.12 22.05
CA ILE A 61 -0.79 -8.88 20.82
C ILE A 61 -2.04 -8.35 20.11
N GLU A 62 -3.14 -8.13 20.82
CA GLU A 62 -4.37 -7.60 20.22
C GLU A 62 -4.13 -6.21 19.62
N GLY A 63 -3.49 -5.31 20.37
CA GLY A 63 -3.16 -3.98 19.85
C GLY A 63 -2.20 -3.99 18.67
N TRP A 64 -1.25 -4.94 18.63
CA TRP A 64 -0.40 -5.17 17.45
C TRP A 64 -1.22 -5.68 16.26
N GLY A 65 -2.11 -6.66 16.49
CA GLY A 65 -3.03 -7.22 15.50
C GLY A 65 -3.90 -6.14 14.84
N ASP A 66 -4.48 -5.26 15.63
CA ASP A 66 -5.31 -4.15 15.15
C ASP A 66 -4.53 -3.20 14.24
N ARG A 67 -3.28 -2.86 14.61
CA ARG A 67 -2.42 -1.98 13.81
C ARG A 67 -2.08 -2.61 12.46
N ILE A 68 -1.63 -3.87 12.45
CA ILE A 68 -1.25 -4.55 11.21
C ILE A 68 -2.46 -4.78 10.30
N HIS A 69 -3.64 -5.09 10.87
CA HIS A 69 -4.85 -5.30 10.11
C HIS A 69 -5.31 -3.99 9.45
N ALA A 70 -5.34 -2.88 10.20
CA ALA A 70 -5.71 -1.58 9.66
C ALA A 70 -4.75 -1.11 8.56
N ALA A 71 -3.44 -1.31 8.71
CA ALA A 71 -2.45 -1.01 7.69
C ALA A 71 -2.62 -1.90 6.45
N GLY A 72 -2.82 -3.21 6.64
CA GLY A 72 -3.09 -4.16 5.57
C GLY A 72 -4.33 -3.82 4.76
N ALA A 73 -5.42 -3.38 5.40
CA ALA A 73 -6.64 -2.95 4.71
C ALA A 73 -6.39 -1.72 3.81
N ARG A 74 -5.63 -0.72 4.30
CA ARG A 74 -5.24 0.46 3.50
C ARG A 74 -4.35 0.08 2.32
N LEU A 75 -3.37 -0.80 2.54
CA LEU A 75 -2.49 -1.30 1.48
C LEU A 75 -3.25 -2.12 0.44
N CYS A 76 -4.19 -2.96 0.87
CA CYS A 76 -5.06 -3.71 -0.04
C CYS A 76 -5.76 -2.75 -1.00
N ARG A 77 -6.46 -1.74 -0.46
CA ARG A 77 -7.19 -0.76 -1.29
C ARG A 77 -6.27 0.05 -2.19
N PHE A 78 -5.06 0.34 -1.72
CA PHE A 78 -4.05 1.00 -2.54
C PHE A 78 -3.61 0.14 -3.74
N PHE A 79 -3.43 -1.17 -3.58
CA PHE A 79 -3.11 -2.07 -4.68
C PHE A 79 -4.33 -2.35 -5.58
N ASP A 80 -5.52 -2.44 -5.01
CA ASP A 80 -6.78 -2.56 -5.76
C ASP A 80 -7.01 -1.36 -6.68
N ALA A 81 -6.78 -0.14 -6.18
CA ALA A 81 -6.80 1.08 -6.98
C ALA A 81 -5.74 1.11 -8.10
N GLN A 82 -4.71 0.28 -8.03
CA GLN A 82 -3.70 0.10 -9.08
C GLN A 82 -3.99 -1.08 -10.02
N GLY A 83 -5.16 -1.70 -9.89
CA GLY A 83 -5.62 -2.78 -10.76
C GLY A 83 -5.33 -4.19 -10.25
N ALA A 84 -4.93 -4.36 -9.00
CA ALA A 84 -4.93 -5.67 -8.37
C ALA A 84 -6.38 -6.07 -8.04
N ASP A 85 -6.94 -7.10 -8.65
CA ASP A 85 -8.31 -7.56 -8.35
C ASP A 85 -8.36 -8.18 -6.93
N LEU A 86 -8.66 -7.37 -5.92
CA LEU A 86 -8.60 -7.75 -4.50
C LEU A 86 -9.90 -7.40 -3.77
N ASN A 87 -10.41 -8.35 -2.95
CA ASN A 87 -11.52 -8.06 -2.05
C ASN A 87 -11.01 -7.44 -0.74
N CYS A 88 -10.96 -6.10 -0.71
CA CYS A 88 -10.39 -5.38 0.42
C CYS A 88 -11.40 -5.08 1.54
N PRO A 89 -11.04 -5.27 2.82
CA PRO A 89 -11.84 -4.81 3.94
C PRO A 89 -12.09 -3.29 3.88
N ALA A 90 -13.23 -2.87 4.44
CA ALA A 90 -13.55 -1.46 4.67
C ALA A 90 -12.52 -0.79 5.60
#